data_AF-B4CTY1-F1
#
_entry.id   AF-B4CTY1-F1
#
_cell.length_a   1.000
_cell.length_b   1.000
_cell.length_c   1.000
_cell.angle_alpha   90.00
_cell.angle_beta   90.00
_cell.angle_gamma   90.00
#
_symmetry.space_group_name_H-M   'P 1'
#
loop_
_entity.id
_entity.type
_entity.pdbx_description
1 polymer ?
#
loop_
_entity_poly.entity_id
_entity_poly.type
_entity_poly.pdbx_seq_one_letter_code
_entity_poly.pdbx_strand_id
1 'polypeptide(L)'
;MNSKITTLCATLLLAATAWLHAGEPNHFGQAKPGSAELERLKTLVGTWSGKVDMGQGPIDINVEYRLVAGGSVLEERSAPGTPMEMVTMFYDKAGKLAATHYCILGNRPEMALKTSDANSITLDFDSCCSIDPKKESHMHGMTLRFDDANTITTSCKAIIDGKEAQDHQSTFKRVSTAAK
;
A
#
# COMPACT_ATOMS: atom_id res chain seq x y z
N MET A 1 33.49 74.84 12.53
CA MET A 1 33.93 74.04 11.38
C MET A 1 33.33 72.65 11.58
N ASN A 2 32.04 72.43 11.28
CA ASN A 2 31.37 72.46 9.97
C ASN A 2 32.02 71.41 9.04
N SER A 3 31.33 70.42 8.48
CA SER A 3 29.88 70.33 8.20
C SER A 3 29.28 68.92 8.43
N LYS A 4 27.95 68.83 8.46
CA LYS A 4 27.18 67.58 8.35
C LYS A 4 26.89 67.28 6.87
N ILE A 5 26.83 66.01 6.48
CA ILE A 5 26.09 65.57 5.29
C ILE A 5 25.22 64.37 5.70
N THR A 6 23.91 64.56 5.59
CA THR A 6 22.89 63.52 5.70
C THR A 6 22.47 63.15 4.29
N THR A 7 22.38 61.86 3.96
CA THR A 7 21.69 61.40 2.74
C THR A 7 20.76 60.26 3.09
N LEU A 8 19.48 60.44 2.79
CA LEU A 8 18.38 59.50 2.96
C LEU A 8 17.68 59.37 1.61
N CYS A 9 17.62 58.17 1.05
CA CYS A 9 16.64 57.64 0.07
C CYS A 9 17.20 56.27 -0.41
N ALA A 10 16.58 55.10 -0.26
CA ALA A 10 15.19 54.65 -0.36
C ALA A 10 14.95 53.84 -1.64
N THR A 11 14.86 52.51 -1.51
CA THR A 11 14.08 51.62 -2.39
C THR A 11 13.69 50.34 -1.63
N LEU A 12 12.40 50.16 -1.32
CA LEU A 12 11.79 48.84 -1.10
C LEU A 12 11.32 48.28 -2.44
N LEU A 13 11.92 47.19 -2.94
CA LEU A 13 11.41 46.14 -3.86
C LEU A 13 12.42 44.96 -3.75
N LEU A 14 12.14 43.66 -3.86
CA LEU A 14 10.95 42.78 -3.86
C LEU A 14 11.48 41.40 -3.32
N ALA A 15 10.75 40.36 -2.92
CA ALA A 15 9.32 40.02 -2.88
C ALA A 15 9.08 39.00 -1.72
N ALA A 16 7.88 38.43 -1.58
CA ALA A 16 7.67 37.24 -0.74
C ALA A 16 7.98 35.95 -1.53
N THR A 17 8.90 35.11 -1.05
CA THR A 17 9.07 33.72 -1.52
C THR A 17 7.97 32.83 -0.95
N ALA A 18 6.73 33.18 -1.27
CA ALA A 18 5.55 32.45 -0.85
C ALA A 18 5.33 31.24 -1.78
N TRP A 19 5.64 30.05 -1.26
CA TRP A 19 4.97 28.79 -1.63
C TRP A 19 4.94 28.42 -3.12
N LEU A 20 6.12 28.22 -3.73
CA LEU A 20 6.21 27.55 -5.04
C LEU A 20 6.27 26.00 -4.91
N HIS A 21 5.28 25.44 -4.23
CA HIS A 21 4.80 24.08 -4.52
C HIS A 21 3.49 24.18 -5.31
N ALA A 22 3.58 24.83 -6.47
CA ALA A 22 2.62 24.62 -7.53
C ALA A 22 2.80 23.18 -8.03
N GLY A 23 2.03 22.25 -7.48
CA GLY A 23 1.88 20.93 -8.09
C GLY A 23 1.40 21.14 -9.53
N GLU A 24 2.14 20.59 -10.50
CA GLU A 24 1.84 20.78 -11.91
C GLU A 24 0.37 20.41 -12.18
N PRO A 25 -0.36 21.21 -12.97
CA PRO A 25 -1.78 20.95 -13.22
C PRO A 25 -1.90 19.58 -13.89
N ASN A 26 -2.44 18.61 -13.16
CA ASN A 26 -2.51 17.24 -13.63
C ASN A 26 -3.50 17.16 -14.81
N HIS A 27 -2.96 17.23 -16.03
CA HIS A 27 -3.74 17.34 -17.27
C HIS A 27 -4.68 16.16 -17.53
N PHE A 28 -4.49 15.04 -16.82
CA PHE A 28 -5.35 13.85 -16.82
C PHE A 28 -6.55 13.95 -15.86
N GLY A 29 -6.69 15.07 -15.13
CA GLY A 29 -7.68 15.26 -14.07
C GLY A 29 -7.30 14.55 -12.77
N GLN A 30 -8.17 14.64 -11.75
CA GLN A 30 -8.06 13.76 -10.60
C GLN A 30 -8.59 12.37 -10.97
N ALA A 31 -7.89 11.32 -10.50
CA ALA A 31 -8.40 9.96 -10.61
C ALA A 31 -9.77 9.86 -9.94
N LYS A 32 -10.73 9.23 -10.61
CA LYS A 32 -12.04 8.93 -10.01
C LYS A 32 -11.84 8.03 -8.79
N PRO A 33 -12.62 8.19 -7.71
CA PRO A 33 -12.65 7.20 -6.63
C PRO A 33 -12.94 5.81 -7.20
N GLY A 34 -12.23 4.80 -6.69
CA GLY A 34 -12.51 3.40 -6.96
C GLY A 34 -13.58 2.84 -6.02
N SER A 35 -13.65 1.52 -5.91
CA SER A 35 -14.53 0.84 -4.95
C SER A 35 -14.30 1.29 -3.50
N ALA A 36 -15.33 1.15 -2.67
CA ALA A 36 -15.27 1.56 -1.26
C ALA A 36 -14.17 0.81 -0.48
N GLU A 37 -13.90 -0.45 -0.84
CA GLU A 37 -12.85 -1.26 -0.25
C GLU A 37 -11.46 -0.77 -0.68
N LEU A 38 -11.29 -0.35 -1.95
CA LEU A 38 -10.03 0.25 -2.40
C LEU A 38 -9.75 1.57 -1.69
N GLU A 39 -10.72 2.49 -1.62
CA GLU A 39 -10.54 3.76 -0.89
C GLU A 39 -10.24 3.53 0.59
N ARG A 40 -10.81 2.48 1.20
CA ARG A 40 -10.45 2.05 2.55
C ARG A 40 -9.01 1.53 2.63
N LEU A 41 -8.55 0.70 1.69
CA LEU A 41 -7.16 0.23 1.65
C LEU A 41 -6.16 1.40 1.52
N LYS A 42 -6.51 2.50 0.84
CA LYS A 42 -5.62 3.68 0.76
C LYS A 42 -5.28 4.31 2.12
N THR A 43 -6.07 4.04 3.17
CA THR A 43 -5.73 4.46 4.56
C THR A 43 -4.52 3.73 5.14
N LEU A 44 -4.06 2.65 4.51
CA LEU A 44 -2.87 1.90 4.92
C LEU A 44 -1.56 2.57 4.51
N VAL A 45 -1.58 3.56 3.61
CA VAL A 45 -0.36 4.23 3.10
C VAL A 45 0.60 4.60 4.24
N GLY A 46 1.87 4.22 4.06
CA GLY A 46 2.90 4.25 5.10
C GLY A 46 3.53 2.88 5.35
N THR A 47 4.39 2.81 6.36
CA THR A 47 5.11 1.59 6.75
C THR A 47 4.48 0.94 7.96
N TRP A 48 4.43 -0.38 7.97
CA TRP A 48 3.94 -1.23 9.05
C TRP A 48 5.00 -2.27 9.39
N SER A 49 5.04 -2.70 10.64
CA SER A 49 5.99 -3.71 11.12
C SER A 49 5.26 -4.75 11.97
N GLY A 50 5.64 -6.01 11.83
CA GLY A 50 4.96 -7.14 12.46
C GLY A 50 5.74 -8.43 12.30
N LYS A 51 5.17 -9.53 12.80
CA LYS A 51 5.77 -10.86 12.71
C LYS A 51 4.93 -11.76 11.81
N VAL A 52 5.61 -12.48 10.92
CA VAL A 52 5.03 -13.53 10.07
C VAL A 52 5.71 -14.86 10.38
N ASP A 53 4.96 -15.96 10.35
CA ASP A 53 5.53 -17.32 10.40
C ASP A 53 5.24 -18.02 9.07
N MET A 54 6.31 -18.39 8.36
CA MET A 54 6.26 -19.09 7.08
C MET A 54 6.58 -20.59 7.24
N GLY A 55 6.37 -21.15 8.44
CA GLY A 55 6.70 -22.53 8.80
C GLY A 55 8.14 -22.73 9.30
N GLN A 56 8.87 -21.64 9.52
CA GLN A 56 10.24 -21.65 10.07
C GLN A 56 10.33 -20.93 11.43
N GLY A 57 9.19 -20.50 11.98
CA GLY A 57 9.11 -19.66 13.16
C GLY A 57 8.90 -18.18 12.80
N PRO A 58 8.48 -17.36 13.77
CA PRO A 58 8.11 -15.97 13.53
C PRO A 58 9.33 -15.08 13.24
N ILE A 59 9.35 -14.44 12.08
CA ILE A 59 10.34 -13.44 11.68
C ILE A 59 9.72 -12.03 11.66
N ASP A 60 10.48 -11.02 12.08
CA ASP A 60 10.10 -9.62 11.97
C ASP A 60 10.21 -9.18 10.50
N ILE A 61 9.13 -8.61 9.94
CA ILE A 61 9.13 -7.98 8.61
C ILE A 61 8.48 -6.61 8.64
N ASN A 62 8.80 -5.79 7.63
CA ASN A 62 8.05 -4.59 7.31
C ASN A 62 7.13 -4.82 6.11
N VAL A 63 6.03 -4.08 6.07
CA VAL A 63 5.13 -3.97 4.92
C VAL A 63 4.98 -2.48 4.59
N GLU A 64 5.22 -2.10 3.34
CA GLU A 64 5.10 -0.74 2.85
C GLU A 64 3.90 -0.60 1.92
N TYR A 65 3.02 0.36 2.19
CA TYR A 65 1.90 0.71 1.32
C TYR A 65 2.13 2.09 0.69
N ARG A 66 2.01 2.19 -0.63
CA ARG A 66 2.06 3.48 -1.36
C ARG A 66 1.10 3.54 -2.53
N LEU A 67 0.66 4.75 -2.86
CA LEU A 67 -0.15 5.00 -4.06
C LEU A 67 0.72 5.07 -5.30
N VAL A 68 0.31 4.40 -6.36
CA VAL A 68 0.92 4.46 -7.70
C VAL A 68 -0.15 4.73 -8.76
N ALA A 69 0.24 4.84 -10.04
CA ALA A 69 -0.68 5.06 -11.17
C ALA A 69 -1.68 6.22 -10.94
N GLY A 70 -1.19 7.36 -10.44
CA GLY A 70 -2.04 8.54 -10.17
C GLY A 70 -3.02 8.39 -9.00
N GLY A 71 -2.83 7.39 -8.12
CA GLY A 71 -3.73 7.10 -6.99
C GLY A 71 -4.86 6.13 -7.31
N SER A 72 -4.85 5.52 -8.51
CA SER A 72 -5.81 4.48 -8.91
C SER A 72 -5.43 3.07 -8.43
N VAL A 73 -4.18 2.87 -8.00
CA VAL A 73 -3.66 1.58 -7.53
C VAL A 73 -2.90 1.80 -6.21
N LEU A 74 -3.14 0.92 -5.24
CA LEU A 74 -2.32 0.81 -4.03
C LEU A 74 -1.33 -0.34 -4.21
N GLU A 75 -0.05 -0.05 -4.08
CA GLU A 75 1.02 -1.05 -4.02
C GLU A 75 1.33 -1.37 -2.56
N GLU A 76 1.30 -2.66 -2.22
CA GLU A 76 1.84 -3.24 -1.00
C GLU A 76 3.16 -3.95 -1.33
N ARG A 77 4.21 -3.70 -0.54
CA ARG A 77 5.48 -4.43 -0.60
C ARG A 77 5.74 -5.08 0.74
N SER A 78 5.66 -6.41 0.79
CA SER A 78 5.98 -7.21 1.97
C SER A 78 7.46 -7.58 1.97
N ALA A 79 8.14 -7.41 3.10
CA ALA A 79 9.60 -7.61 3.26
C ALA A 79 10.47 -6.87 2.21
N PRO A 80 10.28 -5.54 2.02
CA PRO A 80 10.92 -4.78 0.96
C PRO A 80 12.45 -4.75 1.09
N GLY A 81 13.16 -4.87 -0.04
CA GLY A 81 14.62 -4.90 -0.10
C GLY A 81 15.25 -6.26 0.26
N THR A 82 14.45 -7.31 0.47
CA THR A 82 14.93 -8.66 0.78
C THR A 82 14.72 -9.63 -0.39
N PRO A 83 15.43 -10.77 -0.45
CA PRO A 83 15.12 -11.85 -1.41
C PRO A 83 13.72 -12.47 -1.25
N MET A 84 13.03 -12.14 -0.15
CA MET A 84 11.67 -12.59 0.16
C MET A 84 10.60 -11.53 -0.19
N GLU A 85 10.98 -10.45 -0.89
CA GLU A 85 10.06 -9.38 -1.24
C GLU A 85 8.90 -9.90 -2.11
N MET A 86 7.68 -9.61 -1.70
CA MET A 86 6.45 -9.88 -2.44
C MET A 86 5.69 -8.57 -2.64
N VAL A 87 5.02 -8.43 -3.78
CA VAL A 87 4.29 -7.21 -4.14
C VAL A 87 2.83 -7.53 -4.39
N THR A 88 1.90 -6.81 -3.75
CA THR A 88 0.47 -6.93 -4.03
C THR A 88 -0.05 -5.59 -4.59
N MET A 89 -0.63 -5.62 -5.78
CA MET A 89 -1.22 -4.46 -6.44
C MET A 89 -2.74 -4.51 -6.28
N PHE A 90 -3.33 -3.57 -5.54
CA PHE A 90 -4.77 -3.46 -5.30
C PHE A 90 -5.39 -2.37 -6.18
N TYR A 91 -6.49 -2.69 -6.87
CA TYR A 91 -7.11 -1.80 -7.86
C TYR A 91 -8.63 -2.04 -7.97
N ASP A 92 -9.31 -1.12 -8.64
CA ASP A 92 -10.72 -1.29 -9.01
C ASP A 92 -10.85 -2.13 -10.29
N LYS A 93 -11.67 -3.19 -10.22
CA LYS A 93 -12.08 -4.04 -11.34
C LYS A 93 -13.61 -3.97 -11.45
N ALA A 94 -14.09 -2.96 -12.19
CA ALA A 94 -15.50 -2.71 -12.47
C ALA A 94 -16.36 -2.40 -11.22
N GLY A 95 -15.89 -1.48 -10.37
CA GLY A 95 -16.58 -1.01 -9.17
C GLY A 95 -16.39 -1.90 -7.94
N LYS A 96 -15.45 -2.85 -8.00
CA LYS A 96 -15.09 -3.77 -6.92
C LYS A 96 -13.58 -3.86 -6.79
N LEU A 97 -13.11 -4.11 -5.58
CA LEU A 97 -11.71 -4.38 -5.33
C LEU A 97 -11.26 -5.70 -5.97
N ALA A 98 -10.09 -5.65 -6.62
CA ALA A 98 -9.31 -6.80 -7.04
C ALA A 98 -7.85 -6.60 -6.69
N ALA A 99 -7.07 -7.69 -6.73
CA ALA A 99 -5.64 -7.65 -6.50
C ALA A 99 -4.88 -8.55 -7.47
N THR A 100 -3.66 -8.14 -7.81
CA THR A 100 -2.64 -8.97 -8.45
C THR A 100 -1.49 -9.10 -7.49
N HIS A 101 -1.21 -10.32 -7.01
CA HIS A 101 -0.06 -10.59 -6.15
C HIS A 101 1.09 -11.17 -6.97
N TYR A 102 2.30 -10.70 -6.71
CA TYR A 102 3.55 -11.12 -7.34
C TYR A 102 4.36 -11.88 -6.29
N CYS A 103 4.35 -13.20 -6.41
CA CYS A 103 4.92 -14.10 -5.40
C CYS A 103 6.41 -14.40 -5.67
N ILE A 104 7.16 -14.70 -4.61
CA ILE A 104 8.54 -15.24 -4.70
C ILE A 104 8.65 -16.53 -5.52
N LEU A 105 7.53 -17.24 -5.73
CA LEU A 105 7.44 -18.43 -6.57
C LEU A 105 7.44 -18.12 -8.08
N GLY A 106 7.56 -16.84 -8.46
CA GLY A 106 7.64 -16.41 -9.87
C GLY A 106 6.30 -16.37 -10.59
N ASN A 107 5.18 -16.52 -9.87
CA ASN A 107 3.83 -16.51 -10.42
C ASN A 107 3.00 -15.29 -9.97
N ARG A 108 1.83 -15.17 -10.60
CA ARG A 108 0.91 -14.05 -10.50
C ARG A 108 -0.51 -14.52 -10.19
N PRO A 109 -0.87 -14.85 -8.95
CA PRO A 109 -2.26 -15.04 -8.57
C PRO A 109 -3.03 -13.71 -8.67
N GLU A 110 -4.18 -13.78 -9.34
CA GLU A 110 -5.20 -12.72 -9.32
C GLU A 110 -6.27 -13.09 -8.29
N MET A 111 -6.75 -12.10 -7.56
CA MET A 111 -7.78 -12.26 -6.54
C MET A 111 -8.88 -11.22 -6.71
N ALA A 112 -10.11 -11.59 -6.39
CA ALA A 112 -11.29 -10.74 -6.45
C ALA A 112 -11.95 -10.59 -5.07
N LEU A 113 -12.68 -9.50 -4.85
CA LEU A 113 -13.46 -9.29 -3.64
C LEU A 113 -14.48 -10.41 -3.42
N LYS A 114 -14.32 -11.16 -2.33
CA LYS A 114 -15.25 -12.19 -1.88
C LYS A 114 -16.29 -11.65 -0.92
N THR A 115 -15.83 -10.90 0.09
CA THR A 115 -16.69 -10.23 1.08
C THR A 115 -15.94 -9.08 1.74
N SER A 116 -16.69 -8.12 2.29
CA SER A 116 -16.17 -7.02 3.10
C SER A 116 -17.24 -6.56 4.08
N ASP A 117 -16.81 -6.15 5.27
CA ASP A 117 -17.68 -5.63 6.33
C ASP A 117 -17.04 -4.39 6.99
N ALA A 118 -17.62 -3.93 8.11
CA ALA A 118 -17.13 -2.75 8.83
C ALA A 118 -15.68 -2.87 9.31
N ASN A 119 -15.15 -4.08 9.51
CA ASN A 119 -13.85 -4.38 10.12
C ASN A 119 -12.91 -5.20 9.20
N SER A 120 -13.43 -5.87 8.17
CA SER A 120 -12.64 -6.77 7.32
C SER A 120 -12.86 -6.61 5.81
N ILE A 121 -11.85 -7.02 5.03
CA ILE A 121 -11.90 -7.25 3.58
C ILE A 121 -11.30 -8.63 3.33
N THR A 122 -12.01 -9.49 2.59
CA THR A 122 -11.51 -10.80 2.14
C THR A 122 -11.48 -10.85 0.62
N LEU A 123 -10.29 -11.14 0.07
CA LEU A 123 -10.08 -11.48 -1.32
C LEU A 123 -9.86 -13.00 -1.45
N ASP A 124 -10.35 -13.57 -2.54
CA ASP A 124 -10.18 -14.99 -2.87
C ASP A 124 -9.82 -15.14 -4.35
N PHE A 125 -9.29 -16.30 -4.73
CA PHE A 125 -8.71 -16.54 -6.04
C PHE A 125 -9.71 -16.22 -7.16
N ASP A 126 -9.31 -15.37 -8.10
CA ASP A 126 -10.15 -15.05 -9.26
C ASP A 126 -10.17 -16.27 -10.19
N SER A 127 -11.34 -16.81 -10.48
CA SER A 127 -11.49 -17.97 -11.38
C SER A 127 -11.12 -17.67 -12.84
N CYS A 128 -10.92 -16.40 -13.19
CA CYS A 128 -10.33 -15.98 -14.46
C CYS A 128 -8.79 -15.89 -14.45
N CYS A 129 -8.13 -16.14 -13.32
CA CYS A 129 -6.67 -16.18 -13.23
C CYS A 129 -6.10 -17.32 -14.09
N SER A 130 -4.92 -17.12 -14.68
CA SER A 130 -4.27 -18.11 -15.54
C SER A 130 -3.55 -19.26 -14.81
N ILE A 131 -3.40 -19.16 -13.48
CA ILE A 131 -2.74 -20.19 -12.66
C ILE A 131 -3.64 -21.43 -12.56
N ASP A 132 -3.05 -22.64 -12.66
CA ASP A 132 -3.75 -23.89 -12.33
C ASP A 132 -3.56 -24.25 -10.84
N PRO A 133 -4.59 -24.11 -9.98
CA PRO A 133 -4.45 -24.31 -8.54
C PRO A 133 -4.08 -25.75 -8.14
N LYS A 134 -4.15 -26.73 -9.05
CA LYS A 134 -3.78 -28.13 -8.80
C LYS A 134 -2.32 -28.42 -9.13
N LYS A 135 -1.62 -27.53 -9.84
CA LYS A 135 -0.25 -27.73 -10.33
C LYS A 135 0.74 -26.68 -9.83
N GLU A 136 0.26 -25.49 -9.50
CA GLU A 136 1.08 -24.34 -9.13
C GLU A 136 0.84 -23.97 -7.67
N SER A 137 1.92 -23.90 -6.89
CA SER A 137 1.88 -23.36 -5.53
C SER A 137 1.75 -21.84 -5.59
N HIS A 138 0.74 -21.26 -4.93
CA HIS A 138 0.40 -19.84 -5.05
C HIS A 138 -0.34 -19.31 -3.82
N MET A 139 -0.33 -17.99 -3.65
CA MET A 139 -1.26 -17.29 -2.76
C MET A 139 -2.67 -17.33 -3.37
N HIS A 140 -3.61 -17.95 -2.66
CA HIS A 140 -4.99 -18.18 -3.12
C HIS A 140 -5.96 -17.13 -2.59
N GLY A 141 -5.72 -16.56 -1.42
CA GLY A 141 -6.59 -15.54 -0.84
C GLY A 141 -5.94 -14.81 0.31
N MET A 142 -6.51 -13.66 0.66
CA MET A 142 -6.14 -12.90 1.86
C MET A 142 -7.36 -12.38 2.59
N THR A 143 -7.25 -12.30 3.90
CA THR A 143 -8.14 -11.45 4.71
C THR A 143 -7.31 -10.37 5.37
N LEU A 144 -7.75 -9.12 5.24
CA LEU A 144 -7.25 -7.98 6.01
C LEU A 144 -8.32 -7.57 7.02
N ARG A 145 -7.95 -7.50 8.30
CA ARG A 145 -8.76 -6.95 9.39
C ARG A 145 -8.13 -5.66 9.89
N PHE A 146 -8.96 -4.63 10.02
CA PHE A 146 -8.61 -3.34 10.60
C PHE A 146 -8.96 -3.39 12.09
N ASP A 147 -7.97 -3.60 12.95
CA ASP A 147 -8.18 -3.65 14.41
C ASP A 147 -8.34 -2.23 14.97
N ASP A 148 -7.49 -1.31 14.53
CA ASP A 148 -7.59 0.13 14.77
C ASP A 148 -6.86 0.92 13.66
N ALA A 149 -6.71 2.24 13.78
CA ALA A 149 -6.05 3.08 12.76
C ALA A 149 -4.54 2.77 12.53
N ASN A 150 -3.92 2.10 13.50
CA ASN A 150 -2.50 1.77 13.59
C ASN A 150 -2.23 0.28 13.86
N THR A 151 -3.26 -0.57 13.90
CA THR A 151 -3.12 -2.03 14.00
C THR A 151 -3.98 -2.71 12.95
N ILE A 152 -3.37 -3.60 12.18
CA ILE A 152 -4.05 -4.50 11.25
C ILE A 152 -3.62 -5.94 11.51
N THR A 153 -4.49 -6.88 11.17
CA THR A 153 -4.12 -8.30 11.10
C THR A 153 -4.44 -8.82 9.71
N THR A 154 -3.47 -9.46 9.08
CA THR A 154 -3.66 -10.19 7.83
C THR A 154 -3.68 -11.70 8.07
N SER A 155 -4.32 -12.42 7.16
CA SER A 155 -4.21 -13.86 7.01
C SER A 155 -4.04 -14.20 5.53
N CYS A 156 -3.31 -15.26 5.25
CA CYS A 156 -2.94 -15.66 3.89
C CYS A 156 -3.30 -17.11 3.67
N LYS A 157 -4.25 -17.36 2.77
CA LYS A 157 -4.50 -18.70 2.26
C LYS A 157 -3.51 -18.96 1.13
N ALA A 158 -2.59 -19.90 1.33
CA ALA A 158 -1.74 -20.43 0.27
C ALA A 158 -2.17 -21.84 -0.13
N ILE A 159 -2.12 -22.14 -1.42
CA ILE A 159 -2.13 -23.51 -1.92
C ILE A 159 -0.69 -23.90 -2.22
N ILE A 160 -0.21 -24.99 -1.64
CA ILE A 160 1.12 -25.58 -1.86
C ILE A 160 0.91 -27.02 -2.33
N ASP A 161 1.46 -27.38 -3.49
CA ASP A 161 1.34 -28.71 -4.11
C ASP A 161 -0.12 -29.23 -4.18
N GLY A 162 -1.04 -28.32 -4.53
CA GLY A 162 -2.47 -28.60 -4.64
C GLY A 162 -3.23 -28.76 -3.31
N LYS A 163 -2.63 -28.42 -2.17
CA LYS A 163 -3.23 -28.49 -0.83
C LYS A 163 -3.20 -27.13 -0.13
N GLU A 164 -4.21 -26.84 0.68
CA GLU A 164 -4.21 -25.65 1.52
C GLU A 164 -3.13 -25.78 2.61
N ALA A 165 -2.22 -24.80 2.67
CA ALA A 165 -1.23 -24.68 3.72
C ALA A 165 -1.88 -24.16 5.02
N GLN A 166 -1.19 -24.34 6.15
CA GLN A 166 -1.63 -23.77 7.41
C GLN A 166 -1.54 -22.23 7.37
N ASP A 167 -2.66 -21.55 7.60
CA ASP A 167 -2.73 -20.09 7.71
C ASP A 167 -2.18 -19.64 9.08
N HIS A 168 -1.28 -18.66 9.05
CA HIS A 168 -0.70 -18.02 10.23
C HIS A 168 -1.02 -16.53 10.21
N GLN A 169 -2.05 -16.13 10.98
CA GLN A 169 -2.43 -14.73 11.12
C GLN A 169 -1.26 -13.89 11.62
N SER A 170 -1.04 -12.76 10.96
CA SER A 170 0.09 -11.87 11.18
C SER A 170 -0.42 -10.48 11.53
N THR A 171 -0.12 -9.99 12.73
CA THR A 171 -0.52 -8.65 13.18
C THR A 171 0.61 -7.66 12.93
N PHE A 172 0.26 -6.56 12.25
CA PHE A 172 1.17 -5.46 11.93
C PHE A 172 0.72 -4.19 12.63
N LYS A 173 1.70 -3.40 13.09
CA LYS A 173 1.49 -2.08 13.67
C LYS A 173 2.12 -1.02 12.79
N ARG A 174 1.43 0.10 12.62
CA ARG A 174 1.92 1.24 11.84
C ARG A 174 3.19 1.78 12.51
N VAL A 175 4.27 1.90 11.74
CA VAL A 175 5.50 2.54 12.19
C VAL A 175 5.25 4.03 12.22
N SER A 176 5.31 4.66 13.40
CA SER A 176 5.26 6.11 13.50
C SER A 176 6.54 6.71 12.93
N THR A 177 6.39 7.55 11.91
CA THR A 177 7.45 8.50 11.56
C THR A 177 7.63 9.45 12.74
N ALA A 178 8.71 9.27 13.50
CA ALA A 178 9.18 10.33 14.38
C ALA A 178 9.40 11.58 13.52
N ALA A 179 8.78 12.70 13.90
CA ALA A 179 8.96 13.96 13.19
C ALA A 179 10.46 14.31 13.17
N LYS A 180 10.98 14.53 11.96
CA LYS A 180 12.36 14.95 11.69
C LYS A 180 12.43 16.47 11.62
#